data_AF-A0A7K3ZY05-F1
#
_entry.id   AF-A0A7K3ZY05-F1
#
_cell.length_a   1.000
_cell.length_b   1.000
_cell.length_c   1.000
_cell.angle_alpha   90.00
_cell.angle_beta   90.00
_cell.angle_gamma   90.00
#
_symmetry.space_group_name_H-M   'P 1'
#
loop_
_entity.id
_entity.type
_entity.pdbx_description
1 polymer ?
#
loop_
_entity_poly.entity_id
_entity_poly.type
_entity_poly.pdbx_seq_one_letter_code
_entity_poly.pdbx_strand_id
1 'polypeptide(L)'
;MFSLILAAILIQGTYAASFISPSLKAFSEELENKYHRAAPDEHQAERSVARPAAISISRNVFIQNQVFPLVAIDPGAFGSKVLYSDGDIGRILIDIDNSSFAFWDVGMVDGEFDLEDVAYYHINQSGAFVVEVNDIRLTGFGKHSPGSKVKAYDIDYKKALKPFPKGSEIKFVDLFGSRGYDLIDPIYFHIDNNSFKIDRIDLRLSHHAYGPAGTLVNGHDPDQGLAATKLECKLRFYNINGNINLDGEAIYDEMDPVYLDVSGINEHGFVVVNDVRLS
;
A
#
# COMPACT_ATOMS: atom_id res chain seq x y z
N MET A 1 9.77 4.65 47.16
CA MET A 1 9.11 4.50 45.84
C MET A 1 10.16 4.79 44.78
N PHE A 2 10.35 3.88 43.82
CA PHE A 2 11.51 3.65 42.95
C PHE A 2 12.51 2.60 43.45
N SER A 3 12.06 1.35 43.52
CA SER A 3 12.89 0.15 43.38
C SER A 3 11.96 -1.07 43.26
N LEU A 4 11.58 -1.41 42.03
CA LEU A 4 10.96 -2.68 41.64
C LEU A 4 10.83 -2.67 40.11
N ILE A 5 11.06 -3.83 39.48
CA ILE A 5 11.20 -4.08 38.04
C ILE A 5 12.64 -3.87 37.50
N LEU A 6 13.60 -4.54 38.13
CA LEU A 6 14.80 -5.05 37.43
C LEU A 6 15.34 -6.29 38.15
N ALA A 7 14.48 -7.31 38.33
CA ALA A 7 14.86 -8.61 38.87
C ALA A 7 13.79 -9.66 38.56
N ALA A 8 13.54 -9.88 37.26
CA ALA A 8 12.82 -11.06 36.77
C ALA A 8 13.15 -11.19 35.28
N ILE A 9 14.35 -11.68 34.98
CA ILE A 9 14.79 -12.51 33.83
C ILE A 9 16.30 -12.62 34.01
N LEU A 10 16.71 -13.35 35.04
CA LEU A 10 18.03 -13.93 35.14
C LEU A 10 17.90 -15.04 36.17
N ILE A 11 18.23 -16.26 35.74
CA ILE A 11 18.09 -17.53 36.46
C ILE A 11 16.71 -18.20 36.24
N GLN A 12 16.47 -18.69 35.03
CA GLN A 12 16.17 -20.10 34.74
C GLN A 12 15.95 -20.27 33.23
N GLY A 13 16.91 -20.93 32.58
CA GLY A 13 16.92 -21.12 31.14
C GLY A 13 18.28 -21.56 30.60
N THR A 14 19.04 -22.34 31.37
CA THR A 14 19.92 -23.35 30.78
C THR A 14 19.08 -24.22 29.85
N TYR A 15 19.65 -24.61 28.70
CA TYR A 15 19.05 -25.35 27.56
C TYR A 15 18.59 -24.48 26.37
N ALA A 16 19.55 -23.95 25.62
CA ALA A 16 19.55 -23.92 24.15
C ALA A 16 20.82 -23.20 23.63
N ALA A 17 21.99 -23.78 23.88
CA ALA A 17 23.25 -23.32 23.28
C ALA A 17 23.79 -24.42 22.37
N SER A 18 23.28 -24.48 21.14
CA SER A 18 23.98 -25.04 19.97
C SER A 18 23.13 -24.79 18.74
N PHE A 19 23.44 -23.74 17.98
CA PHE A 19 23.29 -23.59 16.52
C PHE A 19 23.48 -22.11 16.19
N ILE A 20 24.69 -21.61 16.42
CA ILE A 20 25.17 -20.41 15.73
C ILE A 20 25.76 -20.93 14.42
N SER A 21 25.20 -20.52 13.29
CA SER A 21 25.69 -20.91 11.98
C SER A 21 27.16 -20.49 11.79
N PRO A 22 27.99 -21.27 11.08
CA PRO A 22 29.37 -20.89 10.77
C PRO A 22 29.50 -19.50 10.12
N SER A 23 28.45 -19.02 9.44
CA SER A 23 28.40 -17.71 8.78
C SER A 23 28.41 -16.52 9.74
N LEU A 24 27.80 -16.64 10.92
CA LEU A 24 27.73 -15.55 11.91
C LEU A 24 29.06 -15.37 12.67
N LYS A 25 29.80 -16.46 12.84
CA LYS A 25 31.13 -16.42 13.45
C LYS A 25 32.18 -15.83 12.51
N ALA A 26 32.11 -16.18 11.21
CA ALA A 26 32.97 -15.60 10.18
C ALA A 26 32.74 -14.08 10.02
N PHE A 27 31.49 -13.63 10.10
CA PHE A 27 31.16 -12.19 10.00
C PHE A 27 31.67 -11.39 11.20
N SER A 28 31.65 -11.96 12.40
CA SER A 28 32.21 -11.35 13.61
C SER A 28 33.74 -11.22 13.55
N GLU A 29 34.45 -12.25 13.07
CA GLU A 29 35.91 -12.23 12.94
C GLU A 29 36.41 -11.29 11.81
N GLU A 30 35.60 -11.08 10.76
CA GLU A 30 35.89 -10.11 9.71
C GLU A 30 35.73 -8.65 10.19
N LEU A 31 34.74 -8.39 11.05
CA LEU A 31 34.53 -7.07 11.66
C LEU A 31 35.63 -6.70 12.67
N GLU A 32 36.12 -7.65 13.47
CA GLU A 32 37.22 -7.40 14.41
C GLU A 32 38.56 -7.17 13.70
N ASN A 33 38.84 -7.89 12.61
CA ASN A 33 40.06 -7.69 11.83
C ASN A 33 40.09 -6.37 11.05
N LYS A 34 38.92 -5.82 10.69
CA LYS A 34 38.81 -4.55 9.96
C LYS A 34 38.99 -3.32 10.87
N TYR A 35 38.74 -3.47 12.17
CA TYR A 35 38.84 -2.37 13.15
C TYR A 35 40.19 -2.27 13.90
N HIS A 36 41.08 -3.27 13.77
CA HIS A 36 42.38 -3.27 14.46
C HIS A 36 43.63 -3.02 13.57
N ARG A 37 43.45 -2.60 12.31
CA ARG A 37 44.57 -2.15 11.46
C ARG A 37 44.37 -0.72 10.94
N ALA A 38 44.57 0.24 11.82
CA ALA A 38 44.90 1.62 11.43
C ALA A 38 45.61 2.34 12.58
N ALA A 39 46.93 2.16 12.66
CA ALA A 39 47.81 3.11 13.34
C ALA A 39 48.69 3.74 12.25
N PRO A 40 48.77 5.09 12.13
CA PRO A 40 49.60 5.72 11.11
C PRO A 40 51.03 5.96 11.63
N ASP A 41 52.01 5.58 10.81
CA ASP A 41 53.41 6.02 10.95
C ASP A 41 53.58 7.43 10.37
N GLU A 42 54.13 8.33 11.18
CA GLU A 42 54.62 9.65 10.79
C GLU A 42 55.92 9.51 9.99
N HIS A 43 55.96 10.01 8.75
CA HIS A 43 57.16 10.66 8.21
C HIS A 43 56.81 11.57 7.02
N GLN A 44 57.40 12.77 7.07
CA GLN A 44 57.24 13.93 6.20
C GLN A 44 57.59 13.68 4.72
N ALA A 45 56.88 14.35 3.82
CA ALA A 45 57.45 15.00 2.64
C ALA A 45 56.51 16.07 2.05
N GLU A 46 56.90 17.33 2.18
CA GLU A 46 56.32 18.46 1.44
C GLU A 46 56.54 18.29 -0.06
N ARG A 47 55.49 18.48 -0.87
CA ARG A 47 55.60 18.98 -2.25
C ARG A 47 54.25 19.50 -2.76
N SER A 48 54.23 20.79 -3.04
CA SER A 48 53.15 21.56 -3.64
C SER A 48 52.95 21.20 -5.12
N VAL A 49 51.79 20.67 -5.51
CA VAL A 49 51.29 20.73 -6.91
C VAL A 49 49.75 20.75 -6.94
N ALA A 50 49.22 21.79 -7.61
CA ALA A 50 47.90 21.99 -8.23
C ALA A 50 46.67 21.19 -7.73
N ARG A 51 45.66 21.93 -7.24
CA ARG A 51 44.29 21.45 -6.99
C ARG A 51 43.61 21.02 -8.31
N PRO A 52 43.14 19.77 -8.45
CA PRO A 52 42.13 19.43 -9.43
C PRO A 52 40.77 19.89 -8.94
N ALA A 53 39.93 20.35 -9.87
CA ALA A 53 38.56 20.77 -9.62
C ALA A 53 37.78 19.66 -8.88
N ALA A 54 37.26 20.00 -7.69
CA ALA A 54 36.39 19.14 -6.94
C ALA A 54 35.10 18.91 -7.74
N ILE A 55 34.89 17.66 -8.12
CA ILE A 55 33.62 17.11 -8.56
C ILE A 55 32.64 17.29 -7.39
N SER A 56 31.69 18.22 -7.54
CA SER A 56 30.62 18.46 -6.57
C SER A 56 29.58 17.34 -6.65
N ILE A 57 29.87 16.20 -6.01
CA ILE A 57 28.86 15.23 -5.61
C ILE A 57 28.47 15.53 -4.16
N SER A 58 27.20 15.26 -3.83
CA SER A 58 26.53 15.47 -2.54
C SER A 58 25.81 16.83 -2.40
N ARG A 59 24.76 17.03 -3.21
CA ARG A 59 23.51 17.50 -2.58
C ARG A 59 22.98 16.33 -1.77
N ASN A 60 23.41 16.26 -0.52
CA ASN A 60 22.62 15.62 0.52
C ASN A 60 21.27 16.30 0.48
N VAL A 61 20.31 15.68 -0.22
CA VAL A 61 18.90 15.92 0.03
C VAL A 61 18.74 15.50 1.48
N PHE A 62 18.73 16.50 2.35
CA PHE A 62 18.26 16.40 3.71
C PHE A 62 16.78 15.99 3.58
N ILE A 63 16.52 14.70 3.41
CA ILE A 63 15.22 14.15 3.75
C ILE A 63 15.17 14.34 5.26
N GLN A 64 14.58 15.45 5.67
CA GLN A 64 14.17 15.61 7.05
C GLN A 64 13.42 14.32 7.39
N ASN A 65 13.83 13.67 8.47
CA ASN A 65 13.05 12.67 9.16
C ASN A 65 11.71 13.31 9.55
N GLN A 66 10.81 13.44 8.58
CA GLN A 66 9.39 13.60 8.80
C GLN A 66 8.99 12.24 9.33
N VAL A 67 9.11 12.08 10.65
CA VAL A 67 8.41 11.02 11.37
C VAL A 67 6.95 11.38 11.21
N PHE A 68 6.36 10.91 10.13
CA PHE A 68 4.93 11.02 9.96
C PHE A 68 4.31 10.19 11.08
N PRO A 69 3.43 10.79 11.91
CA PRO A 69 2.77 10.01 12.93
C PRO A 69 2.05 8.86 12.24
N LEU A 70 2.27 7.63 12.71
CA LEU A 70 1.37 6.52 12.39
C LEU A 70 -0.01 6.99 12.82
N VAL A 71 -0.84 7.36 11.87
CA VAL A 71 -2.26 7.55 12.12
C VAL A 71 -2.74 6.20 12.63
N ALA A 72 -3.36 6.17 13.80
CA ALA A 72 -4.04 4.98 14.28
C ALA A 72 -5.20 4.72 13.30
N ILE A 73 -4.92 3.87 12.31
CA ILE A 73 -5.90 3.44 11.32
C ILE A 73 -6.66 2.30 11.99
N ASP A 74 -7.99 2.36 11.96
CA ASP A 74 -8.82 1.24 12.34
C ASP A 74 -8.40 0.03 11.45
N PRO A 75 -7.95 -1.10 12.04
CA PRO A 75 -7.53 -2.26 11.28
C PRO A 75 -8.59 -2.78 10.31
N GLY A 76 -9.88 -2.44 10.49
CA GLY A 76 -10.94 -2.78 9.54
C GLY A 76 -11.26 -1.72 8.48
N ALA A 77 -10.61 -0.55 8.52
CA ALA A 77 -10.98 0.56 7.63
C ALA A 77 -10.53 0.34 6.18
N PHE A 78 -11.21 1.04 5.27
CA PHE A 78 -10.80 1.19 3.87
C PHE A 78 -9.33 1.60 3.77
N GLY A 79 -8.56 0.94 2.92
CA GLY A 79 -7.15 1.19 2.72
C GLY A 79 -6.23 0.81 3.88
N SER A 80 -6.73 0.12 4.91
CA SER A 80 -5.87 -0.53 5.91
C SER A 80 -5.21 -1.75 5.30
N LYS A 81 -3.96 -2.00 5.70
CA LYS A 81 -3.23 -3.23 5.33
C LYS A 81 -3.52 -4.32 6.35
N VAL A 82 -3.57 -5.57 5.89
CA VAL A 82 -3.67 -6.74 6.74
C VAL A 82 -2.34 -6.94 7.47
N LEU A 83 -2.40 -7.02 8.80
CA LEU A 83 -1.26 -7.26 9.69
C LEU A 83 -1.27 -8.70 10.21
N TYR A 84 -0.11 -9.20 10.62
CA TYR A 84 0.08 -10.60 11.07
C TYR A 84 -0.87 -11.05 12.22
N SER A 85 -1.39 -10.10 13.00
CA SER A 85 -2.30 -10.36 14.10
C SER A 85 -3.79 -10.28 13.73
N ASP A 86 -4.13 -9.93 12.50
CA ASP A 86 -5.51 -9.68 12.11
C ASP A 86 -6.30 -10.98 11.97
N GLY A 87 -7.55 -10.97 12.42
CA GLY A 87 -8.42 -12.16 12.48
C GLY A 87 -8.96 -12.64 11.13
N ASP A 88 -8.72 -11.87 10.07
CA ASP A 88 -9.07 -12.21 8.70
C ASP A 88 -7.91 -12.87 7.93
N ILE A 89 -6.71 -13.01 8.50
CA ILE A 89 -5.64 -13.79 7.86
C ILE A 89 -6.08 -15.23 7.58
N GLY A 90 -5.74 -15.71 6.38
CA GLY A 90 -6.00 -17.08 5.94
C GLY A 90 -7.43 -17.35 5.49
N ARG A 91 -8.30 -16.32 5.43
CA ARG A 91 -9.62 -16.44 4.81
C ARG A 91 -9.47 -16.64 3.31
N ILE A 92 -10.30 -17.51 2.74
CA ILE A 92 -10.29 -17.79 1.30
C ILE A 92 -10.86 -16.56 0.58
N LEU A 93 -10.14 -16.11 -0.44
CA LEU A 93 -10.53 -15.02 -1.32
C LEU A 93 -10.93 -15.55 -2.69
N ILE A 94 -12.03 -15.00 -3.20
CA ILE A 94 -12.68 -15.41 -4.45
C ILE A 94 -12.58 -14.25 -5.44
N ASP A 95 -12.20 -14.57 -6.68
CA ASP A 95 -12.12 -13.58 -7.76
C ASP A 95 -13.50 -12.94 -7.99
N ILE A 96 -13.50 -11.62 -8.22
CA ILE A 96 -14.70 -10.87 -8.59
C ILE A 96 -14.71 -10.77 -10.11
N ASP A 97 -15.64 -11.48 -10.76
CA ASP A 97 -15.83 -11.41 -12.20
C ASP A 97 -16.60 -10.14 -12.61
N ASN A 98 -16.41 -9.75 -13.88
CA ASN A 98 -17.10 -8.60 -14.50
C ASN A 98 -16.96 -7.28 -13.72
N SER A 99 -15.79 -7.01 -13.17
CA SER A 99 -15.52 -5.77 -12.45
C SER A 99 -14.64 -4.79 -13.24
N SER A 100 -14.69 -3.52 -12.86
CA SER A 100 -13.80 -2.49 -13.38
C SER A 100 -13.70 -1.30 -12.44
N PHE A 101 -12.64 -0.50 -12.61
CA PHE A 101 -12.60 0.85 -12.06
C PHE A 101 -13.40 1.78 -12.96
N ALA A 102 -14.26 2.59 -12.37
CA ALA A 102 -15.07 3.56 -13.08
C ALA A 102 -15.36 4.79 -12.21
N PHE A 103 -15.86 5.86 -12.79
CA PHE A 103 -16.23 7.06 -12.05
C PHE A 103 -17.57 7.62 -12.50
N TRP A 104 -18.30 8.22 -11.56
CA TRP A 104 -19.44 9.06 -11.87
C TRP A 104 -18.95 10.48 -12.05
N ASP A 105 -19.01 10.93 -13.30
CA ASP A 105 -18.65 12.27 -13.73
C ASP A 105 -19.72 13.28 -13.30
N VAL A 106 -19.39 14.06 -12.28
CA VAL A 106 -20.20 15.16 -11.72
C VAL A 106 -19.43 16.47 -11.73
N GLY A 107 -18.14 16.43 -12.05
CA GLY A 107 -17.26 17.56 -12.04
C GLY A 107 -17.51 18.56 -13.15
N MET A 108 -16.62 19.53 -13.23
CA MET A 108 -16.74 20.63 -14.17
C MET A 108 -16.35 20.22 -15.60
N VAL A 109 -15.52 19.19 -15.75
CA VAL A 109 -14.95 18.79 -17.05
C VAL A 109 -15.57 17.47 -17.50
N ASP A 110 -16.62 17.57 -18.32
CA ASP A 110 -17.30 16.41 -18.88
C ASP A 110 -16.34 15.50 -19.66
N GLY A 111 -16.22 14.26 -19.20
CA GLY A 111 -15.44 13.19 -19.82
C GLY A 111 -14.11 12.91 -19.13
N GLU A 112 -13.70 13.74 -18.19
CA GLU A 112 -12.43 13.62 -17.49
C GLU A 112 -12.65 13.37 -16.00
N PHE A 113 -11.80 12.54 -15.40
CA PHE A 113 -11.87 12.34 -13.96
C PHE A 113 -11.22 13.52 -13.25
N ASP A 114 -11.97 14.21 -12.39
CA ASP A 114 -11.49 15.35 -11.61
C ASP A 114 -11.75 15.24 -10.10
N LEU A 115 -11.54 16.34 -9.36
CA LEU A 115 -11.61 16.35 -7.89
C LEU A 115 -13.04 16.26 -7.34
N GLU A 116 -14.05 16.53 -8.17
CA GLU A 116 -15.46 16.51 -7.77
C GLU A 116 -16.09 15.14 -8.04
N ASP A 117 -15.46 14.34 -8.89
CA ASP A 117 -15.96 13.03 -9.29
C ASP A 117 -15.89 11.96 -8.19
N VAL A 118 -16.77 10.97 -8.32
CA VAL A 118 -16.81 9.84 -7.41
C VAL A 118 -16.26 8.61 -8.11
N ALA A 119 -15.19 8.02 -7.56
CA ALA A 119 -14.59 6.81 -8.08
C ALA A 119 -15.22 5.57 -7.43
N TYR A 120 -15.41 4.52 -8.22
CA TYR A 120 -15.97 3.26 -7.80
C TYR A 120 -15.10 2.10 -8.29
N TYR A 121 -15.09 1.03 -7.50
CA TYR A 121 -14.88 -0.30 -8.03
C TYR A 121 -16.26 -0.87 -8.36
N HIS A 122 -16.55 -0.86 -9.65
CA HIS A 122 -17.82 -1.25 -10.23
C HIS A 122 -17.82 -2.76 -10.45
N ILE A 123 -18.84 -3.45 -9.95
CA ILE A 123 -18.98 -4.89 -10.02
C ILE A 123 -20.24 -5.16 -10.83
N ASN A 124 -20.05 -5.36 -12.13
CA ASN A 124 -21.11 -5.31 -13.12
C ASN A 124 -21.98 -6.57 -13.08
N GLN A 125 -23.19 -6.43 -12.55
CA GLN A 125 -24.15 -7.53 -12.46
C GLN A 125 -25.23 -7.44 -13.55
N SER A 126 -25.44 -6.27 -14.18
CA SER A 126 -26.60 -6.05 -15.07
C SER A 126 -26.30 -5.62 -16.52
N GLY A 127 -25.03 -5.42 -16.90
CA GLY A 127 -24.61 -5.09 -18.26
C GLY A 127 -24.77 -3.62 -18.66
N ALA A 128 -25.48 -2.81 -17.87
CA ALA A 128 -25.49 -1.35 -18.01
C ALA A 128 -24.31 -0.74 -17.25
N PHE A 129 -23.58 0.19 -17.87
CA PHE A 129 -22.43 0.86 -17.24
C PHE A 129 -22.87 2.02 -16.36
N VAL A 130 -23.50 1.67 -15.23
CA VAL A 130 -24.07 2.58 -14.24
C VAL A 130 -23.71 2.10 -12.84
N VAL A 131 -23.75 2.98 -11.85
CA VAL A 131 -23.54 2.60 -10.44
C VAL A 131 -24.61 1.59 -10.01
N GLU A 132 -24.18 0.45 -9.51
CA GLU A 132 -25.05 -0.64 -9.05
C GLU A 132 -25.00 -0.84 -7.53
N VAL A 133 -25.92 -1.65 -7.01
CA VAL A 133 -25.87 -2.08 -5.61
C VAL A 133 -24.61 -2.90 -5.40
N ASN A 134 -23.95 -2.70 -4.27
CA ASN A 134 -22.68 -3.34 -3.89
C ASN A 134 -21.44 -2.90 -4.68
N ASP A 135 -21.55 -1.93 -5.61
CA ASP A 135 -20.37 -1.18 -6.06
C ASP A 135 -19.68 -0.53 -4.86
N ILE A 136 -18.36 -0.54 -4.85
CA ILE A 136 -17.57 0.03 -3.74
C ILE A 136 -17.17 1.45 -4.10
N ARG A 137 -17.52 2.40 -3.24
CA ARG A 137 -17.03 3.78 -3.36
C ARG A 137 -15.56 3.82 -2.98
N LEU A 138 -14.70 4.17 -3.92
CA LEU A 138 -13.28 4.34 -3.64
C LEU A 138 -12.95 5.74 -3.14
N THR A 139 -13.76 6.75 -3.50
CA THR A 139 -13.73 8.09 -2.90
C THR A 139 -14.95 8.33 -2.03
N GLY A 140 -14.85 9.27 -1.09
CA GLY A 140 -15.99 9.67 -0.26
C GLY A 140 -17.02 10.46 -1.08
N PHE A 141 -18.30 10.26 -0.78
CA PHE A 141 -19.38 10.98 -1.45
C PHE A 141 -20.53 11.33 -0.48
N GLY A 142 -20.75 12.63 -0.28
CA GLY A 142 -21.73 13.12 0.69
C GLY A 142 -21.46 12.56 2.10
N LYS A 143 -22.36 11.72 2.61
CA LYS A 143 -22.21 11.03 3.91
C LYS A 143 -21.57 9.64 3.82
N HIS A 144 -21.29 9.17 2.61
CA HIS A 144 -20.75 7.85 2.35
C HIS A 144 -19.22 7.92 2.37
N SER A 145 -18.60 7.10 3.21
CA SER A 145 -17.15 7.02 3.32
C SER A 145 -16.54 6.15 2.21
N PRO A 146 -15.26 6.34 1.87
CA PRO A 146 -14.52 5.35 1.09
C PRO A 146 -14.66 3.95 1.68
N GLY A 147 -14.75 2.96 0.79
CA GLY A 147 -15.01 1.55 1.08
C GLY A 147 -16.48 1.20 1.32
N SER A 148 -17.37 2.19 1.44
CA SER A 148 -18.80 1.89 1.58
C SER A 148 -19.39 1.36 0.28
N LYS A 149 -20.23 0.33 0.42
CA LYS A 149 -21.01 -0.24 -0.68
C LYS A 149 -22.22 0.63 -1.01
N VAL A 150 -22.57 0.72 -2.29
CA VAL A 150 -23.75 1.44 -2.77
C VAL A 150 -25.02 0.66 -2.45
N LYS A 151 -26.06 1.36 -2.01
CA LYS A 151 -27.39 0.81 -1.73
C LYS A 151 -28.40 1.34 -2.74
N ALA A 152 -29.49 0.59 -2.96
CA ALA A 152 -30.51 0.93 -3.96
C ALA A 152 -31.24 2.27 -3.74
N TYR A 153 -31.11 2.87 -2.56
CA TYR A 153 -31.69 4.16 -2.20
C TYR A 153 -30.65 5.28 -2.07
N ASP A 154 -29.37 5.01 -2.34
CA ASP A 154 -28.35 6.05 -2.34
C ASP A 154 -28.52 6.94 -3.58
N ILE A 155 -28.15 8.21 -3.47
CA ILE A 155 -28.39 9.22 -4.52
C ILE A 155 -27.52 9.00 -5.76
N ASP A 156 -26.43 8.26 -5.62
CA ASP A 156 -25.52 7.83 -6.69
C ASP A 156 -25.95 6.52 -7.37
N TYR A 157 -26.97 5.81 -6.86
CA TYR A 157 -27.48 4.61 -7.50
C TYR A 157 -28.02 4.90 -8.91
N LYS A 158 -27.68 4.03 -9.87
CA LYS A 158 -28.01 4.14 -11.31
C LYS A 158 -27.50 5.40 -12.01
N LYS A 159 -26.51 6.09 -11.44
CA LYS A 159 -25.79 7.14 -12.16
C LYS A 159 -24.91 6.54 -13.25
N ALA A 160 -24.81 7.23 -14.38
CA ALA A 160 -23.97 6.78 -15.48
C ALA A 160 -22.50 6.82 -15.07
N LEU A 161 -21.80 5.74 -15.35
CA LEU A 161 -20.37 5.63 -15.10
C LEU A 161 -19.59 5.94 -16.38
N LYS A 162 -18.36 6.40 -16.20
CA LYS A 162 -17.34 6.53 -17.24
C LYS A 162 -16.13 5.67 -16.86
N PRO A 163 -15.50 4.99 -17.84
CA PRO A 163 -14.30 4.22 -17.56
C PRO A 163 -13.12 5.17 -17.39
N PHE A 164 -12.15 4.79 -16.56
CA PHE A 164 -10.87 5.48 -16.52
C PHE A 164 -10.10 5.33 -17.85
N PRO A 165 -9.15 6.24 -18.14
CA PRO A 165 -8.26 6.11 -19.29
C PRO A 165 -7.62 4.72 -19.40
N LYS A 166 -7.48 4.22 -20.63
CA LYS A 166 -6.84 2.93 -20.87
C LYS A 166 -5.36 3.02 -20.53
N GLY A 167 -4.94 2.25 -19.53
CA GLY A 167 -3.58 2.28 -19.01
C GLY A 167 -3.53 2.61 -17.52
N SER A 168 -4.64 3.13 -16.95
CA SER A 168 -4.77 3.31 -15.52
C SER A 168 -4.63 1.97 -14.80
N GLU A 169 -3.82 1.94 -13.75
CA GLU A 169 -3.41 0.70 -13.09
C GLU A 169 -3.07 0.93 -11.62
N ILE A 170 -3.02 -0.15 -10.85
CA ILE A 170 -2.63 -0.09 -9.44
C ILE A 170 -1.10 -0.08 -9.35
N LYS A 171 -0.55 0.92 -8.65
CA LYS A 171 0.88 1.10 -8.44
C LYS A 171 1.20 1.26 -6.96
N PHE A 172 2.42 0.96 -6.59
CA PHE A 172 2.97 1.27 -5.26
C PHE A 172 4.23 2.13 -5.38
N VAL A 173 4.54 2.87 -4.32
CA VAL A 173 5.81 3.62 -4.19
C VAL A 173 6.71 2.86 -3.22
N ASP A 174 7.86 2.38 -3.69
CA ASP A 174 8.89 1.77 -2.85
C ASP A 174 9.62 2.86 -2.07
N LEU A 175 9.27 3.05 -0.80
CA LEU A 175 9.80 4.14 0.02
C LEU A 175 11.22 3.88 0.53
N PHE A 176 11.63 2.60 0.61
CA PHE A 176 12.89 2.21 1.25
C PHE A 176 13.85 1.49 0.31
N GLY A 177 13.53 1.39 -0.98
CA GLY A 177 14.32 0.65 -1.94
C GLY A 177 14.36 -0.84 -1.63
N SER A 178 13.30 -1.39 -1.03
CA SER A 178 13.21 -2.80 -0.63
C SER A 178 13.21 -3.74 -1.85
N ARG A 179 13.07 -3.19 -3.07
CA ARG A 179 13.01 -3.89 -4.37
C ARG A 179 11.73 -4.71 -4.53
N GLY A 180 10.69 -4.38 -3.78
CA GLY A 180 9.38 -5.02 -3.82
C GLY A 180 8.37 -4.19 -3.04
N TYR A 181 7.11 -4.61 -3.08
CA TYR A 181 6.04 -4.00 -2.29
C TYR A 181 6.04 -4.56 -0.86
N ASP A 182 6.00 -3.67 0.14
CA ASP A 182 5.96 -4.03 1.56
C ASP A 182 4.85 -3.28 2.36
N LEU A 183 4.84 -3.49 3.68
CA LEU A 183 3.81 -2.96 4.57
C LEU A 183 3.79 -1.45 4.70
N ILE A 184 4.88 -0.76 4.38
CA ILE A 184 4.99 0.70 4.54
C ILE A 184 4.82 1.42 3.20
N ASP A 185 4.93 0.71 2.08
CA ASP A 185 4.72 1.25 0.76
C ASP A 185 3.24 1.63 0.51
N PRO A 186 2.95 2.89 0.12
CA PRO A 186 1.61 3.30 -0.26
C PRO A 186 1.21 2.78 -1.63
N ILE A 187 -0.08 2.45 -1.78
CA ILE A 187 -0.72 2.01 -3.01
C ILE A 187 -1.63 3.11 -3.55
N TYR A 188 -1.61 3.25 -4.86
CA TYR A 188 -2.41 4.18 -5.64
C TYR A 188 -3.11 3.44 -6.77
N PHE A 189 -4.32 3.86 -7.10
CA PHE A 189 -4.85 3.70 -8.44
C PHE A 189 -4.36 4.88 -9.27
N HIS A 190 -3.37 4.61 -10.12
CA HIS A 190 -2.72 5.60 -10.95
C HIS A 190 -3.51 5.81 -12.23
N ILE A 191 -3.88 7.05 -12.49
CA ILE A 191 -4.67 7.43 -13.65
C ILE A 191 -3.72 7.73 -14.79
N ASP A 192 -3.87 7.04 -15.92
CA ASP A 192 -2.91 7.12 -17.01
C ASP A 192 -2.79 8.55 -17.57
N ASN A 193 -1.59 9.08 -17.41
CA ASN A 193 -1.10 10.34 -17.95
C ASN A 193 0.24 10.14 -18.71
N ASN A 194 0.57 8.90 -19.08
CA ASN A 194 1.87 8.48 -19.62
C ASN A 194 3.07 8.74 -18.68
N SER A 195 2.84 8.78 -17.36
CA SER A 195 3.89 8.92 -16.35
C SER A 195 4.15 7.61 -15.59
N PHE A 196 5.38 7.46 -15.10
CA PHE A 196 5.74 6.42 -14.13
C PHE A 196 5.80 6.97 -12.70
N LYS A 197 5.24 8.16 -12.49
CA LYS A 197 5.24 8.86 -11.22
C LYS A 197 3.82 9.10 -10.77
N ILE A 198 3.62 9.08 -9.45
CA ILE A 198 2.40 9.56 -8.84
C ILE A 198 2.19 11.01 -9.27
N ASP A 199 1.00 11.33 -9.74
CA ASP A 199 0.63 12.68 -10.16
C ASP A 199 -0.64 13.14 -9.46
N ARG A 200 -1.00 14.41 -9.68
CA ARG A 200 -2.31 14.93 -9.29
C ARG A 200 -3.40 13.98 -9.81
N ILE A 201 -4.51 13.89 -9.08
CA ILE A 201 -5.69 13.05 -9.35
C ILE A 201 -5.49 11.54 -9.20
N ASP A 202 -4.27 11.03 -8.99
CA ASP A 202 -4.10 9.64 -8.59
C ASP A 202 -4.83 9.38 -7.26
N LEU A 203 -5.46 8.21 -7.15
CA LEU A 203 -6.29 7.85 -6.01
C LEU A 203 -5.50 7.01 -5.02
N ARG A 204 -5.40 7.45 -3.75
CA ARG A 204 -4.79 6.67 -2.67
C ARG A 204 -5.67 5.49 -2.32
N LEU A 205 -5.20 4.27 -2.55
CA LEU A 205 -5.91 3.05 -2.15
C LEU A 205 -5.51 2.57 -0.76
N SER A 206 -4.36 2.99 -0.24
CA SER A 206 -3.93 2.68 1.13
C SER A 206 -3.69 3.93 1.95
N HIS A 207 -3.88 3.82 3.26
CA HIS A 207 -3.50 4.87 4.19
C HIS A 207 -1.98 4.99 4.26
N HIS A 208 -1.49 6.23 4.20
CA HIS A 208 -0.09 6.52 4.46
C HIS A 208 0.05 7.94 5.04
N ALA A 209 1.25 8.26 5.49
CA ALA A 209 1.65 9.59 5.90
C ALA A 209 1.25 10.74 4.95
N TYR A 210 1.17 10.44 3.65
CA TYR A 210 0.88 11.41 2.60
C TYR A 210 -0.61 11.75 2.50
N GLY A 211 -1.48 10.91 3.05
CA GLY A 211 -2.92 11.13 3.03
C GLY A 211 -3.71 9.86 3.37
N PRO A 212 -4.98 10.02 3.77
CA PRO A 212 -5.85 8.87 4.00
C PRO A 212 -6.24 8.19 2.69
N ALA A 213 -6.59 6.91 2.78
CA ALA A 213 -7.12 6.19 1.64
C ALA A 213 -8.46 6.80 1.19
N GLY A 214 -8.71 6.73 -0.11
CA GLY A 214 -9.90 7.27 -0.75
C GLY A 214 -9.84 8.78 -1.00
N THR A 215 -8.63 9.35 -0.93
CA THR A 215 -8.36 10.74 -1.33
C THR A 215 -7.52 10.78 -2.60
N LEU A 216 -7.66 11.88 -3.33
CA LEU A 216 -6.87 12.15 -4.52
C LEU A 216 -5.58 12.88 -4.15
N VAL A 217 -4.52 12.62 -4.92
CA VAL A 217 -3.26 13.35 -4.81
C VAL A 217 -3.46 14.77 -5.36
N ASN A 218 -3.06 15.76 -4.60
CA ASN A 218 -3.05 17.17 -5.00
C ASN A 218 -1.67 17.61 -5.49
N GLY A 219 -1.62 18.72 -6.22
CA GLY A 219 -0.37 19.28 -6.79
C GLY A 219 0.66 19.82 -5.77
N HIS A 220 0.42 19.64 -4.49
CA HIS A 220 1.30 20.06 -3.40
C HIS A 220 1.52 18.94 -2.37
N ASP A 221 0.95 17.75 -2.61
CA ASP A 221 1.10 16.65 -1.67
C ASP A 221 2.51 16.06 -1.75
N PRO A 222 3.07 15.57 -0.63
CA PRO A 222 4.45 15.08 -0.61
C PRO A 222 4.70 13.83 -1.46
N ASP A 223 3.64 13.11 -1.83
CA ASP A 223 3.71 11.96 -2.73
C ASP A 223 3.68 12.30 -4.21
N GLN A 224 3.40 13.55 -4.58
CA GLN A 224 3.42 13.94 -5.98
C GLN A 224 4.86 13.85 -6.55
N GLY A 225 4.98 13.23 -7.72
CA GLY A 225 6.23 13.07 -8.44
C GLY A 225 7.10 11.91 -7.96
N LEU A 226 6.66 11.15 -6.94
CA LEU A 226 7.33 9.92 -6.52
C LEU A 226 7.24 8.86 -7.61
N ALA A 227 8.34 8.14 -7.84
CA ALA A 227 8.36 7.03 -8.79
C ALA A 227 7.50 5.89 -8.25
N ALA A 228 6.65 5.33 -9.12
CA ALA A 228 5.73 4.28 -8.77
C ALA A 228 5.90 3.07 -9.69
N THR A 229 5.79 1.88 -9.12
CA THR A 229 5.90 0.61 -9.83
C THR A 229 4.54 -0.07 -9.86
N LYS A 230 4.21 -0.72 -10.98
CA LYS A 230 3.00 -1.52 -11.08
C LYS A 230 2.97 -2.59 -9.98
N LEU A 231 1.83 -2.68 -9.30
CA LEU A 231 1.58 -3.74 -8.33
C LEU A 231 0.81 -4.88 -9.01
N GLU A 232 1.39 -6.06 -9.04
CA GLU A 232 0.67 -7.27 -9.47
C GLU A 232 -0.27 -7.71 -8.34
N CYS A 233 -1.57 -7.54 -8.55
CA CYS A 233 -2.61 -7.79 -7.56
C CYS A 233 -3.92 -8.18 -8.24
N LYS A 234 -4.85 -8.71 -7.46
CA LYS A 234 -6.25 -8.92 -7.87
C LYS A 234 -7.20 -8.38 -6.82
N LEU A 235 -8.34 -7.87 -7.23
CA LEU A 235 -9.43 -7.57 -6.29
C LEU A 235 -10.28 -8.82 -6.11
N ARG A 236 -10.45 -9.22 -4.85
CA ARG A 236 -11.15 -10.44 -4.47
C ARG A 236 -12.05 -10.17 -3.27
N PHE A 237 -13.08 -10.99 -3.07
CA PHE A 237 -13.94 -10.90 -1.90
C PHE A 237 -13.81 -12.13 -1.00
N TYR A 238 -14.07 -11.95 0.29
CA TYR A 238 -14.30 -13.04 1.22
C TYR A 238 -15.81 -13.23 1.41
N ASN A 239 -16.33 -14.36 0.94
CA ASN A 239 -17.73 -14.73 1.15
C ASN A 239 -17.98 -15.07 2.63
N ILE A 240 -18.40 -14.08 3.40
CA ILE A 240 -18.48 -14.20 4.87
C ILE A 240 -19.73 -14.98 5.31
N ASN A 241 -20.81 -14.89 4.54
CA ASN A 241 -22.08 -15.53 4.86
C ASN A 241 -22.23 -16.93 4.22
N GLY A 242 -21.30 -17.31 3.34
CA GLY A 242 -21.26 -18.62 2.69
C GLY A 242 -22.37 -18.84 1.67
N ASN A 243 -22.96 -17.77 1.15
CA ASN A 243 -23.99 -17.85 0.12
C ASN A 243 -23.39 -18.43 -1.19
N ILE A 244 -24.18 -19.22 -1.93
CA ILE A 244 -23.75 -19.76 -3.23
C ILE A 244 -24.93 -19.73 -4.20
N ASN A 245 -24.64 -19.60 -5.49
CA ASN A 245 -25.63 -19.72 -6.56
C ASN A 245 -25.97 -21.20 -6.83
N LEU A 246 -26.86 -21.44 -7.79
CA LEU A 246 -27.28 -22.81 -8.16
C LEU A 246 -26.14 -23.64 -8.77
N ASP A 247 -25.11 -22.99 -9.29
CA ASP A 247 -23.92 -23.61 -9.87
C ASP A 247 -22.82 -23.89 -8.82
N GLY A 248 -23.05 -23.48 -7.57
CA GLY A 248 -22.14 -23.69 -6.44
C GLY A 248 -21.07 -22.61 -6.30
N GLU A 249 -21.18 -21.50 -7.03
CA GLU A 249 -20.25 -20.38 -6.97
C GLU A 249 -20.68 -19.39 -5.90
N ALA A 250 -19.70 -18.78 -5.21
CA ALA A 250 -19.97 -17.78 -4.19
C ALA A 250 -20.62 -16.52 -4.79
N ILE A 251 -21.55 -15.91 -4.05
CA ILE A 251 -22.24 -14.71 -4.50
C ILE A 251 -21.71 -13.51 -3.72
N TYR A 252 -21.07 -12.57 -4.41
CA TYR A 252 -20.69 -11.29 -3.81
C TYR A 252 -21.92 -10.46 -3.42
N ASP A 253 -22.01 -10.06 -2.15
CA ASP A 253 -23.08 -9.21 -1.63
C ASP A 253 -22.63 -8.10 -0.65
N GLU A 254 -23.59 -7.45 0.02
CA GLU A 254 -23.33 -6.32 0.93
C GLU A 254 -22.38 -6.69 2.09
N MET A 255 -22.46 -7.94 2.57
CA MET A 255 -21.72 -8.39 3.75
C MET A 255 -20.26 -8.72 3.45
N ASP A 256 -19.92 -8.99 2.19
CA ASP A 256 -18.63 -9.56 1.83
C ASP A 256 -17.54 -8.49 1.76
N PRO A 257 -16.50 -8.56 2.60
CA PRO A 257 -15.38 -7.64 2.50
C PRO A 257 -14.55 -7.92 1.24
N VAL A 258 -14.05 -6.85 0.62
CA VAL A 258 -13.22 -6.89 -0.58
C VAL A 258 -11.79 -6.50 -0.24
N TYR A 259 -10.86 -7.21 -0.83
CA TYR A 259 -9.43 -7.05 -0.62
C TYR A 259 -8.75 -6.81 -1.96
N LEU A 260 -7.76 -5.91 -1.94
CA LEU A 260 -6.69 -5.91 -2.91
C LEU A 260 -5.67 -6.97 -2.47
N ASP A 261 -5.74 -8.13 -3.12
CA ASP A 261 -4.91 -9.29 -2.82
C ASP A 261 -3.58 -9.22 -3.57
N VAL A 262 -2.48 -9.22 -2.81
CA VAL A 262 -1.11 -9.11 -3.32
C VAL A 262 -0.37 -10.46 -3.33
N SER A 263 -1.03 -11.54 -2.91
CA SER A 263 -0.47 -12.90 -2.88
C SER A 263 -0.25 -13.53 -4.27
N GLY A 264 -0.75 -12.89 -5.33
CA GLY A 264 -0.44 -13.21 -6.73
C GLY A 264 -1.66 -13.55 -7.60
N ILE A 265 -1.37 -13.88 -8.87
CA ILE A 265 -2.34 -13.96 -9.99
C ILE A 265 -3.15 -15.27 -10.10
N ASN A 266 -3.11 -16.15 -9.08
CA ASN A 266 -3.85 -17.42 -9.10
C ASN A 266 -5.39 -17.19 -9.19
N GLU A 267 -6.19 -18.22 -9.45
CA GLU A 267 -7.66 -18.09 -9.52
C GLU A 267 -8.32 -17.95 -8.13
N HIS A 268 -7.60 -18.33 -7.09
CA HIS A 268 -8.01 -18.17 -5.70
C HIS A 268 -6.88 -17.57 -4.87
N GLY A 269 -7.29 -16.82 -3.85
CA GLY A 269 -6.39 -16.16 -2.91
C GLY A 269 -6.64 -16.58 -1.49
N PHE A 270 -5.75 -16.12 -0.62
CA PHE A 270 -6.00 -16.07 0.81
C PHE A 270 -5.72 -14.65 1.25
N VAL A 271 -6.47 -14.18 2.25
CA VAL A 271 -6.08 -12.95 2.94
C VAL A 271 -4.71 -13.17 3.56
N VAL A 272 -3.71 -12.43 3.08
CA VAL A 272 -2.33 -12.46 3.57
C VAL A 272 -1.95 -11.11 4.14
N VAL A 273 -0.86 -11.10 4.91
CA VAL A 273 -0.21 -9.86 5.33
C VAL A 273 0.07 -9.00 4.09
N ASN A 274 -0.21 -7.70 4.21
CA ASN A 274 0.00 -6.68 3.19
C ASN A 274 -1.08 -6.58 2.08
N ASP A 275 -2.10 -7.44 2.10
CA ASP A 275 -3.34 -7.16 1.38
C ASP A 275 -3.98 -5.87 1.89
N VAL A 276 -4.76 -5.19 1.06
CA VAL A 276 -5.45 -3.94 1.44
C VAL A 276 -6.95 -4.15 1.48
N ARG A 277 -7.59 -3.75 2.58
CA ARG A 277 -9.06 -3.81 2.73
C ARG A 277 -9.71 -2.68 1.93
N LEU A 278 -10.65 -3.02 1.06
CA LEU A 278 -11.39 -2.07 0.23
C LEU A 278 -12.87 -1.93 0.63
N SER A 279 -13.39 -2.74 1.57
CA SER A 279 -14.74 -2.55 2.16
C SER A 279 -14.91 -3.24 3.50
#